data_AF-A0A7C7U2R6-F1
#
_entry.id   AF-A0A7C7U2R6-F1
#
_cell.length_a   1.000
_cell.length_b   1.000
_cell.length_c   1.000
_cell.angle_alpha   90.00
_cell.angle_beta   90.00
_cell.angle_gamma   90.00
#
_symmetry.space_group_name_H-M   'P 1'
#
loop_
_entity.id
_entity.type
_entity.pdbx_description
1 polymer ?
#
loop_
_entity_poly.entity_id
_entity_poly.type
_entity_poly.pdbx_seq_one_letter_code
_entity_poly.pdbx_strand_id
1 'polypeptide(L)'
;MAKSVWPRTAQKEDKVIAVLSISKGDHIVEIGSGSGYWLPWLSEAVGDRGRVYAVEVEAELVADLAAFVDKEDLHNVEVILGTYDDPNLPPLPSISP
;
A
#
# COMPACT_ATOMS: atom_id res chain seq x y z
N MET A 1 -3.90 30.20 4.15
CA MET A 1 -4.24 29.52 2.90
C MET A 1 -4.91 28.20 3.26
N ALA A 2 -6.18 28.01 2.90
CA ALA A 2 -6.92 26.79 3.23
C ALA A 2 -6.38 25.64 2.38
N LYS A 3 -5.78 24.62 3.02
CA LYS A 3 -5.50 23.34 2.36
C LYS A 3 -6.86 22.76 1.96
N SER A 4 -7.14 22.69 0.66
CA SER A 4 -8.35 22.05 0.14
C SER A 4 -8.29 20.57 0.52
N VAL A 5 -8.98 20.20 1.60
CA VAL A 5 -9.22 18.81 1.95
C VAL A 5 -10.29 18.32 0.97
N TRP A 6 -9.86 17.58 -0.04
CA TRP A 6 -10.80 16.91 -0.94
C TRP A 6 -11.66 15.95 -0.12
N PRO A 7 -12.99 15.94 -0.32
CA PRO A 7 -13.84 15.03 0.42
C PRO A 7 -13.46 13.58 0.06
N ARG A 8 -13.34 12.71 1.08
CA ARG A 8 -13.03 11.28 0.90
C ARG A 8 -13.96 10.59 -0.12
N THR A 9 -15.19 11.09 -0.26
CA THR A 9 -16.19 10.63 -1.24
C THR A 9 -15.84 10.93 -2.71
N ALA A 10 -14.76 11.64 -3.01
CA ALA A 10 -14.29 11.84 -4.38
C ALA A 10 -13.54 10.62 -4.93
N GLN A 11 -12.96 9.79 -4.04
CA GLN A 11 -12.32 8.55 -4.44
C GLN A 11 -13.40 7.52 -4.81
N LYS A 12 -13.11 6.71 -5.83
CA LYS A 12 -14.00 5.65 -6.33
C LYS A 12 -13.25 4.34 -6.23
N GLU A 13 -13.08 3.86 -5.01
CA GLU A 13 -12.16 2.77 -4.66
C GLU A 13 -12.43 1.53 -5.50
N ASP A 14 -13.67 1.07 -5.54
CA ASP A 14 -14.09 -0.06 -6.37
C ASP A 14 -13.71 0.10 -7.84
N LYS A 15 -13.81 1.33 -8.38
CA LYS A 15 -13.47 1.60 -9.79
C LYS A 15 -11.96 1.62 -10.00
N VAL A 16 -11.20 2.15 -9.05
CA VAL A 16 -9.74 2.15 -9.10
C VAL A 16 -9.23 0.72 -9.06
N ILE A 17 -9.67 -0.07 -8.07
CA ILE A 17 -9.29 -1.48 -7.95
C ILE A 17 -9.68 -2.28 -9.20
N ALA A 18 -10.88 -2.07 -9.75
CA ALA A 18 -11.31 -2.74 -10.97
C ALA A 18 -10.45 -2.40 -12.19
N VAL A 19 -10.03 -1.13 -12.35
CA VAL A 19 -9.19 -0.71 -13.49
C VAL A 19 -7.76 -1.25 -13.36
N LEU A 20 -7.23 -1.34 -12.14
CA LEU A 20 -5.91 -1.92 -11.89
C LEU A 20 -5.82 -3.41 -12.23
N SER A 21 -6.96 -4.10 -12.36
CA SER A 21 -7.04 -5.51 -12.78
C SER A 21 -6.20 -6.45 -11.90
N ILE A 22 -6.17 -6.16 -10.60
CA ILE A 22 -5.39 -6.89 -9.60
C ILE A 22 -5.93 -8.32 -9.47
N SER A 23 -5.02 -9.29 -9.54
CA SER A 23 -5.30 -10.71 -9.37
C SER A 23 -4.89 -11.21 -7.97
N LYS A 24 -5.57 -12.26 -7.51
CA LYS A 24 -5.23 -12.90 -6.24
C LYS A 24 -3.84 -13.54 -6.33
N GLY A 25 -2.94 -13.18 -5.43
CA GLY A 25 -1.54 -13.60 -5.46
C GLY A 25 -0.58 -12.56 -6.07
N ASP A 26 -1.09 -11.43 -6.57
CA ASP A 26 -0.23 -10.38 -7.08
C ASP A 26 0.63 -9.74 -5.97
N HIS A 27 1.80 -9.27 -6.37
CA HIS A 27 2.68 -8.45 -5.55
C HIS A 27 2.58 -7.01 -6.04
N ILE A 28 2.10 -6.11 -5.18
CA ILE A 28 1.88 -4.70 -5.51
C ILE A 28 2.81 -3.83 -4.67
N VAL A 29 3.33 -2.78 -5.29
CA VAL A 29 4.04 -1.72 -4.59
C VAL A 29 3.18 -0.46 -4.62
N GLU A 30 2.87 0.10 -3.45
CA GLU A 30 2.28 1.43 -3.30
C GLU A 30 3.41 2.41 -2.92
N ILE A 31 3.68 3.39 -3.80
CA ILE A 31 4.70 4.42 -3.57
C ILE A 31 4.05 5.66 -2.99
N GLY A 32 4.52 6.10 -1.82
CA GLY A 32 3.94 7.23 -1.09
C GLY A 32 2.66 6.82 -0.34
N SER A 33 2.74 5.75 0.45
CA SER A 33 1.60 5.21 1.19
C SER A 33 1.06 6.17 2.26
N GLY A 34 1.85 7.16 2.71
CA GLY A 34 1.41 8.14 3.71
C GLY A 34 0.81 7.47 4.94
N SER A 35 -0.47 7.75 5.22
CA SER A 35 -1.20 7.15 6.35
C SER A 35 -1.95 5.85 6.03
N GLY A 36 -1.74 5.25 4.85
CA GLY A 36 -2.24 3.91 4.52
C GLY A 36 -3.65 3.83 3.93
N TYR A 37 -4.19 4.92 3.35
CA TYR A 37 -5.59 4.97 2.87
C TYR A 37 -5.99 3.81 1.94
N TRP A 38 -5.11 3.43 1.00
CA TRP A 38 -5.42 2.40 0.01
C TRP A 38 -5.07 0.98 0.46
N LEU A 39 -4.32 0.83 1.55
CA LEU A 39 -3.81 -0.47 1.98
C LEU A 39 -4.90 -1.51 2.21
N PRO A 40 -6.06 -1.20 2.85
CA PRO A 40 -7.12 -2.20 3.00
C PRO A 40 -7.66 -2.71 1.66
N TRP A 41 -7.85 -1.80 0.69
CA TRP A 41 -8.38 -2.14 -0.63
C TRP A 41 -7.38 -2.97 -1.45
N LEU A 42 -6.10 -2.60 -1.42
CA LEU A 42 -5.03 -3.33 -2.11
C LEU A 42 -4.79 -4.69 -1.45
N SER A 43 -4.75 -4.74 -0.12
CA SER A 43 -4.62 -5.94 0.70
C SER A 43 -5.73 -6.94 0.39
N GLU A 44 -6.99 -6.47 0.37
CA GLU A 44 -8.13 -7.30 0.02
C GLU A 44 -8.02 -7.77 -1.44
N ALA A 45 -7.68 -6.89 -2.38
CA ALA A 45 -7.61 -7.23 -3.81
C ALA A 45 -6.61 -8.35 -4.09
N VAL A 46 -5.38 -8.27 -3.56
CA VAL A 46 -4.34 -9.30 -3.76
C VAL A 46 -4.61 -10.58 -2.95
N GLY A 47 -5.36 -10.49 -1.85
CA GLY A 47 -5.72 -11.62 -0.97
C GLY A 47 -4.53 -12.26 -0.25
N ASP A 48 -4.79 -13.34 0.48
CA ASP A 48 -3.83 -13.95 1.44
C ASP A 48 -2.53 -14.48 0.81
N ARG A 49 -2.55 -14.79 -0.49
CA ARG A 49 -1.38 -15.29 -1.22
C ARG A 49 -0.58 -14.16 -1.87
N GLY A 50 -1.13 -12.95 -1.93
CA GLY A 50 -0.46 -11.78 -2.48
C GLY A 50 0.28 -10.99 -1.42
N ARG A 51 0.91 -9.90 -1.85
CA ARG A 51 1.66 -9.00 -0.97
C ARG A 51 1.50 -7.57 -1.44
N VAL A 52 1.33 -6.65 -0.50
CA VAL A 52 1.41 -5.21 -0.75
C VAL A 52 2.64 -4.66 -0.03
N TYR A 53 3.49 -3.95 -0.76
CA TYR A 53 4.63 -3.22 -0.20
C TYR A 53 4.26 -1.74 -0.11
N ALA A 54 4.12 -1.24 1.10
CA ALA A 54 3.72 0.12 1.42
C ALA A 54 4.97 0.99 1.65
N VAL A 55 5.37 1.77 0.65
CA VAL A 55 6.62 2.53 0.66
C VAL A 55 6.36 3.98 1.03
N GLU A 56 7.09 4.48 2.02
CA GLU A 56 7.07 5.89 2.43
C GLU A 56 8.50 6.36 2.75
N VAL A 57 8.80 7.63 2.47
CA VAL A 57 10.15 8.21 2.63
C VAL A 57 10.32 8.95 3.95
N GLU A 58 9.22 9.42 4.53
CA GLU A 58 9.23 10.15 5.80
C GLU A 58 9.11 9.17 6.99
N ALA A 59 10.20 9.01 7.76
CA ALA A 59 10.30 8.01 8.82
C ALA A 59 9.23 8.13 9.93
N GLU A 60 8.77 9.35 10.22
CA GLU A 60 7.68 9.56 11.19
C GLU A 60 6.36 8.97 10.68
N LEU A 61 6.06 9.14 9.39
CA LEU A 61 4.86 8.56 8.77
C LEU A 61 4.95 7.04 8.65
N VAL A 62 6.15 6.49 8.46
CA VAL A 62 6.36 5.03 8.45
C VAL A 62 5.93 4.39 9.78
N ALA A 63 6.22 5.04 10.92
CA ALA A 63 5.80 4.54 12.22
C ALA A 63 4.27 4.55 12.38
N ASP A 64 3.62 5.63 11.95
CA ASP A 64 2.16 5.73 11.94
C ASP A 64 1.51 4.71 11.00
N LEU A 65 2.14 4.49 9.83
CA LEU A 65 1.71 3.52 8.83
C LEU A 65 1.82 2.08 9.35
N ALA A 66 2.92 1.74 10.03
CA ALA A 66 3.09 0.44 10.67
C ALA A 66 2.03 0.21 11.75
N ALA A 67 1.78 1.21 12.61
CA ALA A 67 0.72 1.14 13.61
C ALA A 67 -0.67 0.99 12.99
N PHE A 68 -0.92 1.63 11.84
CA PHE A 68 -2.16 1.46 11.08
C PHE A 68 -2.30 0.04 10.53
N VAL A 69 -1.25 -0.51 9.90
CA VAL A 69 -1.22 -1.89 9.37
C VAL A 69 -1.51 -2.91 10.47
N ASP A 70 -0.87 -2.77 11.63
CA ASP A 70 -1.09 -3.63 12.79
C ASP A 70 -2.52 -3.50 13.33
N LYS A 71 -3.04 -2.27 13.43
CA LYS A 71 -4.38 -1.99 13.94
C LYS A 71 -5.50 -2.55 13.05
N GLU A 72 -5.31 -2.49 11.74
CA GLU A 72 -6.28 -2.99 10.75
C GLU A 72 -6.05 -4.47 10.40
N ASP A 73 -5.09 -5.14 11.05
CA ASP A 73 -4.76 -6.57 10.88
C ASP A 73 -4.43 -6.95 9.42
N LEU A 74 -3.66 -6.10 8.73
CA LEU A 74 -3.32 -6.31 7.31
C LEU A 74 -2.07 -7.21 7.17
N HIS A 75 -2.23 -8.51 7.40
CA HIS A 75 -1.15 -9.52 7.42
C HIS A 75 -0.35 -9.65 6.12
N ASN A 76 -0.93 -9.26 4.99
CA ASN A 76 -0.30 -9.30 3.67
C ASN A 76 0.28 -7.95 3.22
N VAL A 77 0.44 -6.99 4.14
CA VAL A 77 1.10 -5.70 3.88
C VAL A 77 2.47 -5.66 4.57
N GLU A 78 3.49 -5.16 3.88
CA GLU A 78 4.82 -4.90 4.40
C GLU A 78 5.13 -3.42 4.29
N VAL A 79 5.44 -2.76 5.41
CA VAL A 79 5.79 -1.33 5.45
C VAL A 79 7.29 -1.16 5.23
N ILE A 80 7.66 -0.29 4.30
CA ILE A 80 9.05 -0.07 3.90
C ILE A 80 9.39 1.42 3.99
N LEU A 81 10.47 1.73 4.71
CA LEU A 81 11.12 3.03 4.65
C LEU A 81 11.98 3.10 3.39
N GLY A 82 11.47 3.78 2.37
CA GLY A 82 12.21 4.10 1.15
C GLY A 82 13.06 5.36 1.29
N THR A 83 13.83 5.67 0.27
CA THR A 83 14.42 6.98 0.02
C THR A 83 13.81 7.59 -1.25
N TYR A 84 14.15 8.85 -1.54
CA TYR A 84 13.67 9.53 -2.74
C TYR A 84 14.15 8.87 -4.05
N ASP A 85 15.24 8.10 -3.98
CA ASP A 85 15.92 7.46 -5.11
C ASP A 85 15.88 5.92 -5.09
N ASP A 86 15.54 5.29 -3.97
CA ASP A 86 15.45 3.84 -3.82
C ASP A 86 14.26 3.45 -2.93
N PRO A 87 13.27 2.68 -3.42
CA PRO A 87 12.16 2.23 -2.60
C PRO A 87 12.56 1.16 -1.57
N ASN A 88 13.81 0.68 -1.55
CA ASN A 88 14.33 -0.34 -0.64
C ASN A 88 13.51 -1.64 -0.66
N LEU A 89 12.96 -2.00 -1.82
CA LEU A 89 12.13 -3.20 -1.96
C LEU A 89 12.94 -4.47 -1.71
N PRO A 90 12.36 -5.49 -1.06
CA PRO A 90 12.99 -6.79 -0.98
C PRO A 90 13.11 -7.41 -2.37
N PRO A 91 14.06 -8.35 -2.58
CA PRO A 91 14.14 -9.08 -3.83
C PRO A 91 12.83 -9.80 -4.12
N LEU A 92 12.41 -9.79 -5.38
CA LEU A 92 11.21 -10.50 -5.80
C LEU A 92 11.32 -11.99 -5.43
N PRO A 93 10.23 -12.64 -5.02
CA PRO A 93 10.22 -14.08 -4.83
C PRO A 93 10.71 -14.76 -6.12
N SER A 94 11.47 -15.85 -5.98
CA SER A 94 11.80 -16.67 -7.14
C SER A 94 10.51 -17.21 -7.75
N ILE A 95 10.08 -16.63 -8.86
CA ILE A 95 8.94 -17.13 -9.62
C ILE A 95 9.42 -18.43 -10.25
N SER A 96 9.09 -19.57 -9.63
CA SER A 96 9.25 -20.85 -10.32
C SER A 96 8.21 -20.89 -11.44
N PRO A 97 8.61 -21.12 -12.70
CA PRO A 97 7.67 -21.21 -13.82
C PRO A 97 6.69 -22.39 -13.66
#